data_AF-A0A7V5RKT9-F1
#
_entry.id   AF-A0A7V5RKT9-F1
#
_cell.length_a   1.000
_cell.length_b   1.000
_cell.length_c   1.000
_cell.angle_alpha   90.00
_cell.angle_beta   90.00
_cell.angle_gamma   90.00
#
_symmetry.space_group_name_H-M   'P 1'
#
loop_
_entity.id
_entity.type
_entity.pdbx_description
1 polymer ?
#
loop_
_entity_poly.entity_id
_entity_poly.type
_entity_poly.pdbx_seq_one_letter_code
_entity_poly.pdbx_strand_id
1 'polypeptide(L)'
;MKTRKRLALGAMTLLVCAGMLTAQERPPQPPPPPPDAPAPVMGMGGQMGRMAQGKGKMNDARQRGALLNEKSEQETLAWIEEADAELAADLAKLKTESPQRYRITIRRMNMTRRKLDRLRERDQERFALQKKIHIMEAKTRMLGTRYRKSDDDAEKERLQADLKKILTELFDLREQDRGREVQRLEKELARLRQSLEKRRKNKERIIERRLAELTGMTDDLRWD
;
A
#
# COMPACT_ATOMS: atom_id res chain seq x y z
N MET A 1 50.03 35.96 -33.32
CA MET A 1 50.50 35.36 -32.06
C MET A 1 49.71 34.09 -31.79
N LYS A 2 50.40 32.94 -31.79
CA LYS A 2 49.84 31.59 -31.68
C LYS A 2 49.87 31.16 -30.21
N THR A 3 48.72 30.81 -29.62
CA THR A 3 48.70 30.14 -28.31
C THR A 3 47.84 28.89 -28.40
N ARG A 4 48.53 27.75 -28.50
CA ARG A 4 48.01 26.39 -28.40
C ARG A 4 47.62 26.13 -26.94
N LYS A 5 46.34 25.81 -26.67
CA LYS A 5 45.94 25.19 -25.39
C LYS A 5 46.06 23.68 -25.53
N ARG A 6 46.80 23.10 -24.58
CA ARG A 6 47.20 21.69 -24.50
C ARG A 6 46.00 20.82 -24.11
N LEU A 7 45.83 19.71 -24.82
CA LEU A 7 45.02 18.57 -24.40
C LEU A 7 45.65 17.95 -23.13
N ALA A 8 44.86 17.82 -22.07
CA ALA A 8 45.18 16.96 -20.94
C ALA A 8 44.49 15.60 -21.18
N LEU A 9 45.29 14.60 -21.54
CA LEU A 9 44.90 13.18 -21.46
C LEU A 9 44.80 12.82 -19.98
N GLY A 10 43.57 12.69 -19.47
CA GLY A 10 43.31 12.07 -18.17
C GLY A 10 43.32 10.55 -18.32
N ALA A 11 44.28 9.90 -17.67
CA ALA A 11 44.37 8.45 -17.59
C ALA A 11 43.15 7.87 -16.87
N MET A 12 42.41 7.02 -17.56
CA MET A 12 41.22 6.32 -17.08
C MET A 12 41.66 5.02 -16.39
N THR A 13 41.87 5.08 -15.07
CA THR A 13 42.19 3.91 -14.25
C THR A 13 40.92 3.07 -14.06
N LEU A 14 40.82 1.95 -14.78
CA LEU A 14 39.83 0.91 -14.57
C LEU A 14 40.10 0.18 -13.25
N LEU A 15 39.34 0.53 -12.22
CA LEU A 15 39.29 -0.22 -10.96
C LEU A 15 38.31 -1.38 -11.15
N VAL A 16 38.85 -2.59 -11.35
CA VAL A 16 38.08 -3.84 -11.38
C VAL A 16 37.69 -4.18 -9.94
N CYS A 17 36.48 -3.83 -9.53
CA CYS A 17 35.88 -4.31 -8.30
C CYS A 17 35.47 -5.77 -8.45
N ALA A 18 36.34 -6.69 -8.03
CA ALA A 18 36.00 -8.08 -7.77
C ALA A 18 35.06 -8.16 -6.55
N GLY A 19 33.76 -8.14 -6.81
CA GLY A 19 32.74 -8.37 -5.80
C GLY A 19 32.78 -9.82 -5.32
N MET A 20 33.39 -10.05 -4.15
CA MET A 20 33.26 -11.29 -3.41
C MET A 20 31.80 -11.49 -3.00
N LEU A 21 31.15 -12.50 -3.61
CA LEU A 21 29.88 -13.05 -3.13
C LEU A 21 30.13 -13.69 -1.76
N THR A 22 29.85 -12.97 -0.67
CA THR A 22 29.70 -13.60 0.64
C THR A 22 28.39 -14.36 0.63
N ALA A 23 28.48 -15.70 0.64
CA ALA A 23 27.34 -16.57 0.84
C ALA A 23 26.67 -16.21 2.18
N GLN A 24 25.50 -15.59 2.10
CA GLN A 24 24.68 -15.30 3.27
C GLN A 24 24.11 -16.63 3.77
N GLU A 25 24.69 -17.15 4.86
CA GLU A 25 24.20 -18.33 5.55
C GLU A 25 22.71 -18.13 5.88
N ARG A 26 21.86 -18.95 5.27
CA ARG A 26 20.44 -18.98 5.64
C ARG A 26 20.37 -19.54 7.06
N PRO A 27 19.59 -18.93 7.96
CA PRO A 27 19.37 -19.51 9.27
C PRO A 27 18.82 -20.94 9.11
N PRO A 28 19.25 -21.89 9.97
CA PRO A 28 18.81 -23.26 9.88
C PRO A 28 17.28 -23.33 9.96
N GLN A 29 16.66 -24.05 9.02
CA GLN A 29 15.24 -24.32 9.11
C GLN A 29 14.96 -25.24 10.31
N PRO A 30 13.87 -25.02 11.06
CA PRO A 30 13.48 -25.92 12.12
C PRO A 30 13.23 -27.32 11.54
N PRO A 31 13.56 -28.40 12.28
CA PRO A 31 13.31 -29.75 11.82
C PRO A 31 11.81 -29.96 11.59
N PRO A 32 11.42 -30.77 10.59
CA PRO A 32 10.02 -31.15 10.41
C PRO A 32 9.53 -31.89 11.66
N PRO A 33 8.24 -31.73 12.03
CA PRO A 33 7.67 -32.49 13.15
C PRO A 33 7.75 -33.99 12.88
N PRO A 34 7.91 -34.83 13.92
CA PRO A 34 7.95 -36.27 13.78
C PRO A 34 6.62 -36.81 13.21
N PRO A 35 6.66 -37.90 12.42
CA PRO A 35 5.50 -38.43 11.70
C PRO A 35 4.33 -38.88 12.60
N ASP A 36 4.59 -39.07 13.90
CA ASP A 36 3.61 -39.59 14.87
C ASP A 36 3.20 -38.58 15.95
N ALA A 37 3.43 -37.28 15.72
CA ALA A 37 2.91 -36.27 16.64
C ALA A 37 1.36 -36.30 16.61
N PRO A 38 0.68 -36.55 17.74
CA PRO A 38 -0.78 -36.50 17.78
C PRO A 38 -1.24 -35.10 17.39
N ALA A 39 -2.21 -35.02 16.48
CA ALA A 39 -2.79 -33.74 16.05
C ALA A 39 -3.20 -32.92 17.28
N PRO A 40 -2.99 -31.59 17.30
CA PRO A 40 -3.42 -30.76 18.40
C PRO A 40 -4.92 -30.92 18.59
N VAL A 41 -5.30 -31.49 19.74
CA VAL A 41 -6.69 -31.63 20.17
C VAL A 41 -7.24 -30.23 20.33
N MET A 42 -8.04 -29.78 19.35
CA MET A 42 -8.85 -28.58 19.50
C MET A 42 -9.82 -28.82 20.67
N GLY A 43 -9.53 -28.18 21.80
CA GLY A 43 -10.40 -28.18 22.97
C GLY A 43 -11.74 -27.53 22.63
N MET A 44 -12.74 -28.34 22.28
CA MET A 44 -14.15 -27.97 22.34
C MET A 44 -14.58 -28.01 23.80
N GLY A 45 -14.33 -26.92 24.53
CA GLY A 45 -14.72 -26.82 25.94
C GLY A 45 -14.71 -25.39 26.41
N GLY A 46 -15.83 -24.68 26.24
CA GLY A 46 -16.05 -23.43 26.94
C GLY A 46 -16.96 -22.44 26.24
N GLN A 47 -18.15 -22.26 26.83
CA GLN A 47 -18.92 -21.01 26.80
C GLN A 47 -19.83 -20.77 25.57
N MET A 48 -20.84 -21.63 25.40
CA MET A 48 -22.13 -21.19 24.86
C MET A 48 -22.89 -20.46 25.97
N GLY A 49 -22.73 -19.14 26.05
CA GLY A 49 -23.47 -18.28 26.97
C GLY A 49 -23.55 -16.85 26.45
N ARG A 50 -24.77 -16.39 26.15
CA ARG A 50 -25.18 -15.04 25.71
C ARG A 50 -24.85 -14.64 24.26
N MET A 51 -25.62 -15.19 23.32
CA MET A 51 -26.00 -14.46 22.10
C MET A 51 -27.50 -14.15 22.13
N ALA A 52 -27.86 -13.17 22.96
CA ALA A 52 -29.16 -12.51 22.88
C ALA A 52 -28.90 -11.01 22.65
N GLN A 53 -29.53 -10.48 21.59
CA GLN A 53 -29.65 -9.06 21.24
C GLN A 53 -28.40 -8.37 20.70
N GLY A 54 -28.10 -8.69 19.43
CA GLY A 54 -27.23 -7.91 18.55
C GLY A 54 -27.71 -7.87 17.10
N LYS A 55 -29.03 -7.97 16.86
CA LYS A 55 -29.64 -7.81 15.53
C LYS A 55 -29.60 -6.33 15.11
N GLY A 56 -28.43 -5.83 14.73
CA GLY A 56 -28.29 -4.43 14.28
C GLY A 56 -26.99 -4.07 13.58
N LYS A 57 -25.89 -4.80 13.80
CA LYS A 57 -24.57 -4.43 13.24
C LYS A 57 -23.97 -5.42 12.24
N MET A 58 -24.56 -6.60 12.06
CA MET A 58 -24.10 -7.58 11.05
C MET A 58 -24.54 -7.26 9.62
N ASN A 59 -25.53 -6.38 9.41
CA ASN A 59 -25.96 -6.01 8.06
C ASN A 59 -25.00 -5.04 7.36
N ASP A 60 -24.20 -4.29 8.13
CA ASP A 60 -23.27 -3.29 7.60
C ASP A 60 -21.98 -3.94 7.05
N ALA A 61 -21.62 -5.13 7.55
CA ALA A 61 -20.52 -5.92 7.01
C ALA A 61 -20.88 -6.64 5.69
N ARG A 62 -22.15 -7.04 5.50
CA ARG A 62 -22.65 -7.57 4.23
C ARG A 62 -22.96 -6.46 3.21
N GLN A 63 -23.35 -5.26 3.66
CA GLN A 63 -23.44 -4.06 2.82
C GLN A 63 -22.08 -3.47 2.43
N ARG A 64 -20.96 -3.90 3.00
CA ARG A 64 -19.63 -3.56 2.47
C ARG A 64 -19.33 -4.22 1.11
N GLY A 65 -20.11 -5.23 0.73
CA GLY A 65 -20.20 -5.73 -0.65
C GLY A 65 -21.33 -5.10 -1.47
N ALA A 66 -21.93 -3.99 -1.02
CA ALA A 66 -23.08 -3.36 -1.66
C ALA A 66 -22.84 -3.18 -3.16
N LEU A 67 -23.83 -3.63 -3.91
CA LEU A 67 -24.00 -3.40 -5.33
C LEU A 67 -23.70 -1.92 -5.63
N LEU A 68 -23.00 -1.66 -6.72
CA LEU A 68 -22.81 -0.31 -7.23
C LEU A 68 -24.20 0.31 -7.42
N ASN A 69 -24.58 1.27 -6.57
CA ASN A 69 -25.78 2.05 -6.75
C ASN A 69 -25.49 3.26 -7.66
N GLU A 70 -26.54 3.83 -8.23
CA GLU A 70 -26.44 4.92 -9.19
C GLU A 70 -25.70 6.14 -8.62
N LYS A 71 -25.98 6.50 -7.37
CA LYS A 71 -25.27 7.58 -6.67
C LYS A 71 -23.76 7.33 -6.59
N SER A 72 -23.35 6.13 -6.19
CA SER A 72 -21.93 5.76 -6.08
C SER A 72 -21.25 5.73 -7.45
N GLU A 73 -21.98 5.32 -8.49
CA GLU A 73 -21.50 5.35 -9.87
C GLU A 73 -21.23 6.80 -10.32
N GLN A 74 -22.20 7.70 -10.15
CA GLN A 74 -22.07 9.12 -10.49
C GLN A 74 -20.92 9.79 -9.73
N GLU A 75 -20.82 9.57 -8.42
CA GLU A 75 -19.73 10.09 -7.60
C GLU A 75 -18.36 9.56 -8.06
N THR A 76 -18.31 8.30 -8.50
CA THR A 76 -17.05 7.70 -8.98
C THR A 76 -16.68 8.26 -10.35
N LEU A 77 -17.64 8.48 -11.24
CA LEU A 77 -17.39 9.11 -12.54
C LEU A 77 -16.90 10.54 -12.38
N ALA A 78 -17.56 11.35 -11.53
CA ALA A 78 -17.11 12.71 -11.23
C ALA A 78 -15.68 12.73 -10.64
N TRP A 79 -15.38 11.79 -9.73
CA TRP A 79 -14.05 11.65 -9.14
C TRP A 79 -12.96 11.30 -10.18
N ILE A 80 -13.30 10.53 -11.21
CA ILE A 80 -12.42 10.20 -12.33
C ILE A 80 -12.28 11.41 -13.26
N GLU A 81 -13.39 12.03 -13.63
CA GLU A 81 -13.45 13.18 -14.55
C GLU A 81 -12.63 14.37 -14.04
N GLU A 82 -12.67 14.63 -12.73
CA GLU A 82 -11.87 15.66 -12.06
C GLU A 82 -10.36 15.50 -12.33
N ALA A 83 -9.88 14.28 -12.57
CA ALA A 83 -8.46 14.02 -12.80
C ALA A 83 -8.11 13.63 -14.24
N ASP A 84 -9.01 12.95 -14.95
CA ASP A 84 -8.83 12.51 -16.33
C ASP A 84 -10.20 12.42 -17.03
N ALA A 85 -10.59 13.52 -17.67
CA ALA A 85 -11.85 13.61 -18.41
C ALA A 85 -11.91 12.66 -19.61
N GLU A 86 -10.77 12.36 -20.23
CA GLU A 86 -10.70 11.40 -21.35
C GLU A 86 -11.04 9.98 -20.86
N LEU A 87 -10.49 9.58 -19.71
CA LEU A 87 -10.83 8.30 -19.09
C LEU A 87 -12.30 8.21 -18.71
N ALA A 88 -12.89 9.30 -18.18
CA ALA A 88 -14.32 9.34 -17.87
C ALA A 88 -15.17 9.16 -19.13
N ALA A 89 -14.82 9.84 -20.23
CA ALA A 89 -15.49 9.69 -21.52
C ALA A 89 -15.35 8.26 -22.09
N ASP A 90 -14.18 7.66 -22.00
CA ASP A 90 -13.97 6.28 -22.44
C ASP A 90 -14.75 5.27 -21.58
N LEU A 91 -14.91 5.53 -20.27
CA LEU A 91 -15.77 4.72 -19.40
C LEU A 91 -17.25 4.86 -19.78
N ALA A 92 -17.69 6.05 -20.18
CA ALA A 92 -19.05 6.26 -20.67
C ALA A 92 -19.31 5.47 -21.96
N LYS A 93 -18.36 5.43 -22.90
CA LYS A 93 -18.44 4.56 -24.09
C LYS A 93 -18.46 3.08 -23.71
N LEU A 94 -17.59 2.67 -22.78
CA LEU A 94 -17.50 1.30 -22.29
C LEU A 94 -18.80 0.81 -21.65
N LYS A 95 -19.59 1.71 -21.03
CA LYS A 95 -20.91 1.40 -20.46
C LYS A 95 -21.86 0.84 -21.51
N THR A 96 -21.82 1.36 -22.73
CA THR A 96 -22.65 0.93 -23.86
C THR A 96 -22.03 -0.28 -24.57
N GLU A 97 -20.73 -0.23 -24.90
CA GLU A 97 -20.06 -1.26 -25.69
C GLU A 97 -19.82 -2.57 -24.93
N SER A 98 -19.61 -2.50 -23.62
CA SER A 98 -19.27 -3.66 -22.80
C SER A 98 -19.72 -3.47 -21.33
N PRO A 99 -21.03 -3.56 -21.05
CA PRO A 99 -21.61 -3.27 -19.74
C PRO A 99 -20.97 -4.04 -18.58
N GLN A 100 -20.56 -5.29 -18.82
CA GLN A 100 -19.89 -6.10 -17.80
C GLN A 100 -18.49 -5.57 -17.45
N ARG A 101 -17.71 -5.15 -18.45
CA ARG A 101 -16.39 -4.56 -18.23
C ARG A 101 -16.48 -3.20 -17.56
N TYR A 102 -17.49 -2.41 -17.95
CA TYR A 102 -17.82 -1.17 -17.27
C TYR A 102 -18.11 -1.41 -15.78
N ARG A 103 -19.04 -2.32 -15.45
CA ARG A 103 -19.41 -2.65 -14.05
C ARG A 103 -18.21 -3.08 -13.22
N ILE A 104 -17.33 -3.91 -13.76
CA ILE A 104 -16.11 -4.35 -13.05
C ILE A 104 -15.19 -3.15 -12.80
N THR A 105 -14.98 -2.31 -13.81
CA THR A 105 -14.06 -1.18 -13.74
C THR A 105 -14.55 -0.13 -12.76
N ILE A 106 -15.81 0.31 -12.90
CA ILE A 106 -16.39 1.33 -12.02
C ILE A 106 -16.51 0.83 -10.57
N ARG A 107 -16.81 -0.46 -10.35
CA ARG A 107 -16.81 -1.05 -9.00
C ARG A 107 -15.42 -0.99 -8.38
N ARG A 108 -14.37 -1.33 -9.14
CA ARG A 108 -12.98 -1.22 -8.67
C ARG A 108 -12.64 0.23 -8.33
N MET A 109 -13.01 1.18 -9.19
CA MET A 109 -12.75 2.61 -8.97
C MET A 109 -13.50 3.16 -7.75
N ASN A 110 -14.76 2.76 -7.54
CA ASN A 110 -15.52 3.15 -6.36
C ASN A 110 -14.89 2.61 -5.06
N MET A 111 -14.42 1.35 -5.09
CA MET A 111 -13.72 0.76 -3.95
C MET A 111 -12.41 1.51 -3.64
N THR A 112 -11.67 1.91 -4.68
CA THR A 112 -10.48 2.73 -4.54
C THR A 112 -10.81 4.09 -3.94
N ARG A 113 -11.78 4.82 -4.48
CA ARG A 113 -12.22 6.13 -3.97
C ARG A 113 -12.54 6.06 -2.47
N ARG A 114 -13.39 5.10 -2.07
CA ARG A 114 -13.75 4.86 -0.66
C ARG A 114 -12.56 4.53 0.23
N LYS A 115 -11.57 3.79 -0.29
CA LYS A 115 -10.33 3.50 0.44
C LYS A 115 -9.51 4.77 0.67
N LEU A 116 -9.49 5.67 -0.32
CA LEU A 116 -8.73 6.91 -0.28
C LEU A 116 -9.41 8.02 0.54
N ASP A 117 -10.72 7.97 0.80
CA ASP A 117 -11.41 8.98 1.61
C ASP A 117 -10.77 9.19 2.99
N ARG A 118 -10.38 8.09 3.67
CA ARG A 118 -9.67 8.18 4.97
C ARG A 118 -8.25 8.72 4.85
N LEU A 119 -7.63 8.57 3.68
CA LEU A 119 -6.31 9.12 3.42
C LEU A 119 -6.39 10.63 3.21
N ARG A 120 -7.43 11.11 2.51
CA ARG A 120 -7.69 12.52 2.22
C ARG A 120 -7.64 13.41 3.47
N GLU A 121 -8.22 12.94 4.57
CA GLU A 121 -8.28 13.70 5.83
C GLU A 121 -6.95 13.74 6.59
N ARG A 122 -6.08 12.75 6.39
CA ARG A 122 -4.86 12.56 7.19
C ARG A 122 -3.60 13.01 6.47
N ASP A 123 -3.60 12.90 5.15
CA ASP A 123 -2.43 13.15 4.30
C ASP A 123 -2.91 13.52 2.89
N GLN A 124 -3.16 14.81 2.68
CA GLN A 124 -3.70 15.34 1.42
C GLN A 124 -2.74 15.14 0.24
N GLU A 125 -1.43 15.27 0.46
CA GLU A 125 -0.42 15.05 -0.58
C GLU A 125 -0.39 13.59 -1.03
N ARG A 126 -0.36 12.65 -0.07
CA ARG A 126 -0.39 11.22 -0.39
C ARG A 126 -1.73 10.83 -1.01
N PHE A 127 -2.83 11.44 -0.60
CA PHE A 127 -4.13 11.26 -1.25
C PHE A 127 -4.07 11.65 -2.73
N ALA A 128 -3.54 12.83 -3.06
CA ALA A 128 -3.43 13.27 -4.45
C ALA A 128 -2.54 12.33 -5.28
N LEU A 129 -1.40 11.91 -4.73
CA LEU A 129 -0.49 10.96 -5.36
C LEU A 129 -1.16 9.61 -5.63
N GLN A 130 -1.82 9.03 -4.62
CA GLN A 130 -2.51 7.74 -4.74
C GLN A 130 -3.71 7.80 -5.68
N LYS A 131 -4.48 8.91 -5.66
CA LYS A 131 -5.55 9.18 -6.62
C LYS A 131 -5.00 9.11 -8.05
N LYS A 132 -3.91 9.84 -8.33
CA LYS A 132 -3.26 9.86 -9.65
C LYS A 132 -2.79 8.47 -10.08
N ILE A 133 -2.07 7.74 -9.22
CA ILE A 133 -1.60 6.38 -9.50
C ILE A 133 -2.77 5.47 -9.91
N HIS A 134 -3.86 5.46 -9.15
CA HIS A 134 -4.99 4.58 -9.44
C HIS A 134 -5.75 4.93 -10.72
N ILE A 135 -5.85 6.21 -11.05
CA ILE A 135 -6.47 6.68 -12.29
C ILE A 135 -5.62 6.29 -13.50
N MET A 136 -4.30 6.49 -13.42
CA MET A 136 -3.38 6.05 -14.47
C MET A 136 -3.37 4.52 -14.64
N GLU A 137 -3.45 3.76 -13.55
CA GLU A 137 -3.62 2.30 -13.61
C GLU A 137 -4.94 1.87 -14.30
N ALA A 138 -6.00 2.65 -14.15
CA ALA A 138 -7.24 2.39 -14.88
C ALA A 138 -7.07 2.67 -16.37
N LYS A 139 -6.41 3.78 -16.72
CA LYS A 139 -6.09 4.15 -18.10
C LYS A 139 -5.22 3.09 -18.79
N THR A 140 -4.16 2.60 -18.15
CA THR A 140 -3.31 1.53 -18.75
C THR A 140 -4.09 0.25 -19.01
N ARG A 141 -5.01 -0.15 -18.13
CA ARG A 141 -5.87 -1.32 -18.36
C ARG A 141 -6.80 -1.13 -19.54
N MET A 142 -7.32 0.08 -19.74
CA MET A 142 -8.20 0.42 -20.85
C MET A 142 -7.42 0.44 -22.18
N LEU A 143 -6.29 1.13 -22.23
CA LEU A 143 -5.42 1.16 -23.41
C LEU A 143 -4.92 -0.24 -23.76
N GLY A 144 -4.47 -1.04 -22.78
CA GLY A 144 -4.04 -2.42 -23.02
C GLY A 144 -5.18 -3.33 -23.50
N THR A 145 -6.42 -2.99 -23.18
CA THR A 145 -7.59 -3.69 -23.73
C THR A 145 -7.87 -3.28 -25.17
N ARG A 146 -7.79 -1.98 -25.50
CA ARG A 146 -7.93 -1.48 -26.86
C ARG A 146 -6.84 -2.04 -27.76
N TYR A 147 -5.59 -2.05 -27.30
CA TYR A 147 -4.43 -2.61 -28.01
C TYR A 147 -4.65 -4.07 -28.40
N ARG A 148 -5.13 -4.92 -27.48
CA ARG A 148 -5.40 -6.35 -27.75
C ARG A 148 -6.59 -6.59 -28.68
N LYS A 149 -7.48 -5.62 -28.82
CA LYS A 149 -8.68 -5.72 -29.67
C LYS A 149 -8.51 -5.09 -31.04
N SER A 150 -7.55 -4.17 -31.18
CA SER A 150 -7.31 -3.51 -32.45
C SER A 150 -6.72 -4.52 -33.44
N ASP A 151 -7.16 -4.43 -34.70
CA ASP A 151 -6.57 -5.15 -35.83
C ASP A 151 -5.74 -4.21 -36.71
N ASP A 152 -5.75 -2.90 -36.42
CA ASP A 152 -4.97 -1.88 -37.12
C ASP A 152 -3.59 -1.72 -36.49
N ASP A 153 -2.54 -2.00 -37.27
CA ASP A 153 -1.15 -1.91 -36.83
C ASP A 153 -0.74 -0.47 -36.49
N ALA A 154 -1.28 0.54 -37.19
CA ALA A 154 -1.00 1.94 -36.90
C ALA A 154 -1.63 2.37 -35.57
N GLU A 155 -2.84 1.88 -35.27
CA GLU A 155 -3.48 2.09 -33.97
C GLU A 155 -2.71 1.38 -32.85
N LYS A 156 -2.28 0.14 -33.07
CA LYS A 156 -1.47 -0.61 -32.09
C LYS A 156 -0.18 0.13 -31.74
N GLU A 157 0.55 0.64 -32.73
CA GLU A 157 1.78 1.38 -32.51
C GLU A 157 1.55 2.63 -31.63
N ARG A 158 0.48 3.39 -31.92
CA ARG A 158 0.07 4.55 -31.11
C ARG A 158 -0.26 4.14 -29.67
N LEU A 159 -1.09 3.11 -29.50
CA LEU A 159 -1.49 2.62 -28.19
C LEU A 159 -0.30 2.09 -27.38
N GLN A 160 0.68 1.47 -28.05
CA GLN A 160 1.91 1.03 -27.42
C GLN A 160 2.76 2.22 -26.93
N ALA A 161 2.89 3.27 -27.74
CA ALA A 161 3.59 4.50 -27.35
C ALA A 161 2.92 5.17 -26.14
N ASP A 162 1.58 5.29 -26.14
CA ASP A 162 0.82 5.85 -25.03
C ASP A 162 0.95 5.00 -23.75
N LEU A 163 0.86 3.68 -23.88
CA LEU A 163 1.09 2.76 -22.77
C LEU A 163 2.48 2.93 -22.17
N LYS A 164 3.52 3.01 -23.01
CA LYS A 164 4.90 3.22 -22.55
C LYS A 164 5.02 4.51 -21.74
N LYS A 165 4.47 5.61 -22.26
CA LYS A 165 4.47 6.92 -21.58
C LYS A 165 3.82 6.85 -20.20
N ILE A 166 2.61 6.29 -20.12
CA ILE A 166 1.86 6.19 -18.86
C ILE A 166 2.55 5.24 -17.87
N LEU A 167 3.16 4.15 -18.36
CA LEU A 167 3.89 3.20 -17.51
C LEU A 167 5.17 3.81 -16.92
N THR A 168 5.89 4.63 -17.69
CA THR A 168 7.04 5.39 -17.17
C THR A 168 6.61 6.32 -16.05
N GLU A 169 5.59 7.15 -16.26
CA GLU A 169 5.12 8.06 -15.22
C GLU A 169 4.54 7.31 -14.00
N LEU A 170 3.87 6.17 -14.20
CA LEU A 170 3.43 5.30 -13.10
C LEU A 170 4.58 4.75 -12.29
N PHE A 171 5.70 4.41 -12.94
CA PHE A 171 6.90 3.94 -12.25
C PHE A 171 7.42 5.04 -11.32
N ASP A 172 7.61 6.25 -11.84
CA ASP A 172 8.12 7.39 -11.08
C ASP A 172 7.21 7.75 -9.90
N LEU A 173 5.88 7.78 -10.11
CA LEU A 173 4.92 8.07 -9.04
C LEU A 173 4.94 6.99 -7.94
N ARG A 174 5.12 5.72 -8.31
CA ARG A 174 5.23 4.62 -7.34
C ARG A 174 6.56 4.67 -6.59
N GLU A 175 7.64 4.99 -7.27
CA GLU A 175 8.95 5.20 -6.63
C GLU A 175 8.87 6.34 -5.61
N GLN A 176 8.23 7.45 -5.98
CA GLN A 176 7.97 8.57 -5.07
C GLN A 176 7.15 8.16 -3.84
N ASP A 177 6.05 7.41 -4.01
CA ASP A 177 5.23 6.94 -2.88
C ASP A 177 6.02 5.98 -1.97
N ARG A 178 6.83 5.10 -2.55
CA ARG A 178 7.70 4.19 -1.79
C ARG A 178 8.78 4.94 -1.03
N GLY A 179 9.42 5.92 -1.64
CA GLY A 179 10.40 6.77 -0.97
C GLY A 179 9.81 7.50 0.25
N ARG A 180 8.59 8.05 0.11
CA ARG A 180 7.87 8.67 1.24
C ARG A 180 7.57 7.66 2.36
N GLU A 181 7.13 6.46 2.00
CA GLU A 181 6.85 5.40 2.97
C GLU A 181 8.12 4.96 3.73
N VAL A 182 9.24 4.81 3.02
CA VAL A 182 10.55 4.51 3.63
C VAL A 182 10.93 5.59 4.65
N GLN A 183 10.88 6.87 4.28
CA GLN A 183 11.19 7.97 5.20
C GLN A 183 10.29 8.00 6.43
N ARG A 184 9.00 7.67 6.28
CA ARG A 184 8.05 7.58 7.38
C ARG A 184 8.43 6.46 8.34
N LEU A 185 8.74 5.27 7.81
CA LEU A 185 9.14 4.10 8.58
C LEU A 185 10.47 4.33 9.32
N GLU A 186 11.42 5.02 8.69
CA GLU A 186 12.69 5.39 9.33
C GLU A 186 12.46 6.31 10.54
N LYS A 187 11.60 7.31 10.41
CA LYS A 187 11.21 8.20 11.53
C LYS A 187 10.52 7.43 12.65
N GLU A 188 9.62 6.52 12.31
CA GLU A 188 8.92 5.68 13.30
C GLU A 188 9.88 4.74 14.03
N LEU A 189 10.79 4.11 13.29
CA LEU A 189 11.84 3.25 13.84
C LEU A 189 12.76 4.01 14.80
N ALA A 190 13.17 5.23 14.43
CA ALA A 190 13.98 6.10 15.30
C ALA A 190 13.25 6.42 16.61
N ARG A 191 11.96 6.76 16.55
CA ARG A 191 11.12 7.03 17.74
C ARG A 191 11.00 5.79 18.64
N LEU A 192 10.76 4.62 18.06
CA LEU A 192 10.66 3.36 18.81
C LEU A 192 11.99 3.01 19.49
N ARG A 193 13.12 3.17 18.79
CA ARG A 193 14.45 3.00 19.38
C ARG A 193 14.68 3.93 20.56
N GLN A 194 14.32 5.21 20.43
CA GLN A 194 14.43 6.17 21.53
C GLN A 194 13.53 5.79 22.72
N SER A 195 12.30 5.34 22.47
CA SER A 195 11.39 4.87 23.51
C SER A 195 11.92 3.66 24.26
N LEU A 196 12.47 2.68 23.53
CA LEU A 196 13.12 1.50 24.11
C LEU A 196 14.31 1.89 24.97
N GLU A 197 15.15 2.80 24.50
CA GLU A 197 16.31 3.27 25.26
C GLU A 197 15.89 4.01 26.54
N LYS A 198 14.88 4.88 26.45
CA LYS A 198 14.29 5.51 27.65
C LYS A 198 13.77 4.46 28.64
N ARG A 199 13.08 3.42 28.15
CA ARG A 199 12.57 2.34 29.01
C ARG A 199 13.71 1.56 29.67
N ARG A 200 14.78 1.25 28.93
CA ARG A 200 15.98 0.56 29.45
C ARG A 200 16.65 1.37 30.55
N LYS A 201 16.86 2.68 30.33
CA LYS A 201 17.43 3.59 31.32
C LYS A 201 16.57 3.76 32.58
N ASN A 202 15.27 3.47 32.50
CA ASN A 202 14.33 3.56 33.61
C ASN A 202 13.93 2.18 34.14
N LYS A 203 14.65 1.12 33.80
CA LYS A 203 14.25 -0.26 34.09
C LYS A 203 14.05 -0.46 35.59
N GLU A 204 15.00 -0.04 36.42
CA GLU A 204 14.99 -0.21 37.87
C GLU A 204 13.79 0.50 38.47
N ARG A 205 13.58 1.78 38.14
CA ARG A 205 12.40 2.55 38.57
C ARG A 205 11.07 1.93 38.13
N ILE A 206 11.00 1.35 36.93
CA ILE A 206 9.82 0.64 36.44
C ILE A 206 9.56 -0.62 37.27
N ILE A 207 10.63 -1.37 37.59
CA ILE A 207 10.55 -2.57 38.43
C ILE A 207 10.13 -2.20 39.86
N GLU A 208 10.74 -1.19 40.47
CA GLU A 208 10.42 -0.71 41.82
C GLU A 208 8.97 -0.26 41.92
N ARG A 209 8.49 0.55 40.96
CA ARG A 209 7.08 0.95 40.90
C ARG A 209 6.17 -0.28 40.81
N ARG A 210 6.50 -1.23 39.96
CA ARG A 210 5.70 -2.45 39.80
C ARG A 210 5.73 -3.33 41.05
N LEU A 211 6.87 -3.39 41.74
CA LEU A 211 7.02 -4.10 42.99
C LEU A 211 6.14 -3.47 44.07
N ALA A 212 6.20 -2.14 44.24
CA ALA A 212 5.37 -1.41 45.19
C ALA A 212 3.86 -1.59 44.93
N GLU A 213 3.44 -1.54 43.66
CA GLU A 213 2.06 -1.84 43.25
C GLU A 213 1.62 -3.26 43.64
N LEU A 214 2.52 -4.24 43.57
CA LEU A 214 2.20 -5.65 43.86
C LEU A 214 2.30 -6.00 45.35
N THR A 215 3.15 -5.32 46.11
CA THR A 215 3.33 -5.54 47.56
C THR A 215 2.38 -4.70 48.41
N GLY A 216 1.55 -3.85 47.80
CA GLY A 216 0.67 -2.93 48.52
C GLY A 216 1.43 -1.81 49.25
N MET A 217 2.69 -1.58 48.87
CA MET A 217 3.51 -0.47 49.38
C MET A 217 3.30 0.82 48.58
N THR A 218 2.31 0.84 47.68
CA THR A 218 1.85 2.09 47.06
C THR A 218 1.34 3.00 48.16
N ASP A 219 2.05 4.11 48.37
CA ASP A 219 1.67 5.20 49.25
C ASP A 219 0.20 5.53 49.00
N ASP A 220 -0.62 5.33 50.03
CA ASP A 220 -2.05 5.53 50.03
C ASP A 220 -2.35 7.01 49.73
N LEU A 221 -2.50 7.35 48.45
CA LEU A 221 -3.37 8.46 48.06
C LEU A 221 -4.82 7.97 48.14
N ARG A 222 -5.25 7.74 49.39
CA ARG A 222 -6.64 7.88 49.79
C ARG A 222 -7.06 9.31 49.44
N TRP A 223 -8.06 9.43 48.58
CA TRP A 223 -8.75 10.68 48.34
C TRP A 223 -9.69 10.93 49.52
N ASP A 224 -9.31 11.84 50.42
CA ASP A 224 -10.26 12.59 51.26
C ASP A 224 -10.65 13.88 50.54
#